data_AF-A0A1F9PBA0-F1
#
_entry.id   AF-A0A1F9PBA0-F1
#
_cell.length_a   1.000
_cell.length_b   1.000
_cell.length_c   1.000
_cell.angle_alpha   90.00
_cell.angle_beta   90.00
_cell.angle_gamma   90.00
#
_symmetry.space_group_name_H-M   'P 1'
#
loop_
_entity.id
_entity.type
_entity.pdbx_description
1 polymer ?
#
loop_
_entity_poly.entity_id
_entity_poly.type
_entity_poly.pdbx_seq_one_letter_code
_entity_poly.pdbx_strand_id
1 'polypeptide(L)'
;MFLLFFLMRRRWRLLFWFIGTFTLLSLLPVWFFGIDTYKDYITILSGITWYAASWNASFLGFFTRIFGGSENIPLFNLPAVAQTLTRICSLLFILWFAWLAWPRAQESSLDRFDLGFSMTITGMLLISPLGWMYYFPTLLIPAVVAWRMVRRLEARIRYRAMIILAWLLSTIPHSLIPAPQMDSPQLWFFWAGAYFYALLLFSFILGSLGRHVKKAPYPGDTA
;
A
#
# COMPACT_ATOMS: atom_id res chain seq x y z
N MET A 1 5.56 -7.13 -0.77
CA MET A 1 4.58 -7.08 -1.89
C MET A 1 5.21 -7.36 -3.25
N PHE A 2 6.27 -6.65 -3.68
CA PHE A 2 6.91 -6.92 -4.99
C PHE A 2 7.36 -8.36 -5.21
N LEU A 3 7.96 -9.00 -4.20
CA LEU A 3 8.32 -10.43 -4.27
C LEU A 3 7.11 -11.32 -4.59
N LEU A 4 6.00 -11.12 -3.87
CA LEU A 4 4.75 -11.84 -4.11
C LEU A 4 4.24 -11.59 -5.53
N PHE A 5 4.27 -10.34 -5.98
CA PHE A 5 3.85 -9.97 -7.34
C PHE A 5 4.67 -10.71 -8.41
N PHE A 6 6.00 -10.65 -8.35
CA PHE A 6 6.85 -11.28 -9.35
C PHE A 6 6.77 -12.79 -9.34
N LEU A 7 6.65 -13.40 -8.14
CA LEU A 7 6.43 -14.82 -7.97
C LEU A 7 5.12 -15.27 -8.63
N MET A 8 4.01 -14.59 -8.30
CA MET A 8 2.69 -14.88 -8.87
C MET A 8 2.64 -14.71 -10.39
N ARG A 9 3.34 -13.70 -10.92
CA ARG A 9 3.46 -13.45 -12.36
C ARG A 9 4.48 -14.35 -13.05
N ARG A 10 5.14 -15.26 -12.30
CA ARG A 10 6.21 -16.16 -12.78
C ARG A 10 7.31 -15.40 -13.52
N ARG A 11 7.61 -14.16 -13.08
CA ARG A 11 8.66 -13.30 -13.67
C ARG A 11 9.99 -13.58 -12.98
N TRP A 12 10.51 -14.80 -13.13
CA TRP A 12 11.70 -15.28 -12.43
C TRP A 12 12.89 -14.35 -12.58
N ARG A 13 13.17 -13.87 -13.80
CA ARG A 13 14.26 -12.91 -14.03
C ARG A 13 14.12 -11.64 -13.18
N LEU A 14 12.93 -11.03 -13.13
CA LEU A 14 12.70 -9.84 -12.30
C LEU A 14 12.81 -10.17 -10.81
N LEU A 15 12.32 -11.34 -10.40
CA LEU A 15 12.44 -11.82 -9.03
C LEU A 15 13.91 -11.96 -8.61
N PHE A 16 14.74 -12.58 -9.45
CA PHE A 16 16.17 -12.75 -9.19
C PHE A 16 16.89 -11.40 -9.10
N TRP A 17 16.68 -10.49 -10.06
CA TRP A 17 17.29 -9.16 -10.01
C TRP A 17 16.83 -8.37 -8.78
N PHE A 18 15.54 -8.47 -8.42
CA PHE A 18 15.02 -7.80 -7.24
C PHE A 18 15.68 -8.34 -5.95
N ILE A 19 15.73 -9.66 -5.77
CA ILE A 19 16.36 -10.29 -4.60
C ILE A 19 17.85 -9.95 -4.56
N GLY A 20 18.57 -10.12 -5.67
CA GLY A 20 20.00 -9.86 -5.76
C GLY A 20 20.35 -8.40 -5.41
N THR A 21 19.65 -7.44 -6.01
CA THR A 21 19.84 -6.01 -5.71
C THR A 21 19.47 -5.69 -4.27
N PHE A 22 18.34 -6.19 -3.76
CA PHE A 22 17.92 -5.96 -2.38
C PHE A 22 18.96 -6.49 -1.39
N THR A 23 19.42 -7.73 -1.58
CA THR A 23 20.45 -8.34 -0.73
C THR A 23 21.76 -7.59 -0.82
N LEU A 24 22.24 -7.27 -2.02
CA LEU A 24 23.49 -6.53 -2.21
C LEU A 24 23.44 -5.18 -1.50
N LEU A 25 22.38 -4.39 -1.73
CA LEU A 25 22.23 -3.06 -1.12
C LEU A 25 22.03 -3.14 0.39
N SER A 26 21.36 -4.18 0.92
CA SER A 26 21.18 -4.38 2.36
C SER A 26 22.47 -4.77 3.08
N LEU A 27 23.43 -5.37 2.36
CA LEU A 27 24.73 -5.77 2.89
C LEU A 27 25.79 -4.67 2.78
N LEU A 28 25.57 -3.62 1.98
CA LEU A 28 26.51 -2.49 1.88
C LEU A 28 26.82 -1.85 3.25
N PRO A 29 25.84 -1.54 4.12
CA PRO A 29 26.15 -0.98 5.44
C PRO A 29 27.01 -1.90 6.30
N VAL A 30 26.79 -3.21 6.23
CA VAL A 30 27.59 -4.20 6.96
C VAL A 30 29.03 -4.19 6.45
N TRP A 31 29.24 -4.05 5.15
CA TRP A 31 30.57 -3.93 4.56
C TRP A 31 31.29 -2.66 5.05
N PHE A 32 30.62 -1.49 4.97
CA PHE A 32 31.26 -0.21 5.26
C PHE A 32 31.43 0.10 6.74
N PHE A 33 30.46 -0.29 7.57
CA PHE A 33 30.39 0.10 8.99
C PHE A 33 30.57 -1.07 9.95
N GLY A 34 30.60 -2.31 9.44
CA GLY A 34 30.70 -3.51 10.26
C GLY A 34 29.35 -4.01 10.79
N ILE A 35 29.36 -5.25 11.28
CA ILE A 35 28.14 -5.94 11.73
C ILE A 35 27.57 -5.34 13.03
N ASP A 36 28.40 -4.76 13.89
CA ASP A 36 27.95 -4.25 15.19
C ASP A 36 27.13 -2.97 15.03
N THR A 37 27.53 -2.04 14.14
CA THR A 37 26.69 -0.89 13.76
C THR A 37 25.35 -1.32 13.17
N TYR A 38 25.33 -2.41 12.40
CA TYR A 38 24.08 -2.95 11.87
C TYR A 38 23.17 -3.50 13.00
N LYS A 39 23.74 -4.19 14.00
CA LYS A 39 22.96 -4.64 15.17
C LYS A 39 22.41 -3.46 15.97
N ASP A 40 23.21 -2.42 16.19
CA ASP A 40 22.78 -1.21 16.89
C ASP A 40 21.60 -0.55 16.17
N TYR A 41 21.68 -0.47 14.84
CA TYR A 41 20.58 0.02 14.02
C TYR A 41 19.30 -0.81 14.21
N ILE A 42 19.38 -2.14 14.18
CA ILE A 42 18.22 -3.01 14.43
C ILE A 42 17.67 -2.83 15.85
N THR A 43 18.53 -2.70 16.86
CA THR A 43 18.11 -2.42 18.24
C THR A 43 17.34 -1.10 18.34
N ILE A 44 17.85 -0.03 17.72
CA ILE A 44 17.16 1.28 17.67
C ILE A 44 15.82 1.16 16.96
N LEU A 45 15.76 0.47 15.82
CA LEU A 45 14.51 0.23 15.09
C LEU A 45 13.46 -0.52 15.93
N SER A 46 13.89 -1.46 16.77
CA SER A 46 12.97 -2.20 17.64
C SER A 46 12.29 -1.33 18.70
N GLY A 47 12.89 -0.18 19.04
CA GLY A 47 12.32 0.82 19.94
C GLY A 47 11.31 1.76 19.28
N ILE A 48 11.02 1.61 17.98
CA ILE A 48 10.03 2.44 17.31
C ILE A 48 8.62 2.09 17.80
N THR A 49 7.98 3.05 18.44
CA THR A 49 6.64 2.94 19.05
C THR A 49 5.63 3.88 18.44
N TRP A 50 6.05 4.88 17.66
CA TRP A 50 5.21 5.97 17.15
C TRP A 50 4.27 5.59 16.00
N TYR A 51 3.65 4.41 16.06
CA TYR A 51 2.74 3.92 15.02
C TYR A 51 1.52 4.83 14.84
N ALA A 52 1.05 5.48 15.90
CA ALA A 52 -0.12 6.36 15.87
C ALA A 52 0.12 7.73 15.23
N ALA A 53 1.38 8.11 14.95
CA ALA A 53 1.71 9.44 14.42
C ALA A 53 0.95 9.77 13.12
N SER A 54 0.58 11.03 12.90
CA SER A 54 -0.38 11.42 11.84
C SER A 54 0.01 10.99 10.43
N TRP A 55 1.30 10.95 10.13
CA TRP A 55 1.81 10.59 8.81
C TRP A 55 1.68 9.10 8.48
N ASN A 56 1.41 8.24 9.45
CA ASN A 56 1.30 6.80 9.20
C ASN A 56 -0.07 6.41 8.62
N ALA A 57 -0.08 6.04 7.35
CA ALA A 57 -1.29 5.67 6.61
C ALA A 57 -1.56 4.16 6.58
N SER A 58 -0.85 3.36 7.37
CA SER A 58 -1.02 1.91 7.37
C SER A 58 -2.25 1.44 8.15
N PHE A 59 -2.65 0.18 7.96
CA PHE A 59 -3.64 -0.47 8.82
C PHE A 59 -3.22 -0.40 10.30
N LEU A 60 -1.94 -0.64 10.58
CA LEU A 60 -1.42 -0.57 11.94
C LEU A 60 -1.59 0.84 12.53
N GLY A 61 -1.15 1.87 11.81
CA GLY A 61 -1.27 3.25 12.29
C GLY A 61 -2.71 3.67 12.54
N PHE A 62 -3.64 3.31 11.63
CA PHE A 62 -5.05 3.61 11.79
C PHE A 62 -5.67 2.90 13.01
N PHE A 63 -5.47 1.59 13.15
CA PHE A 63 -6.06 0.83 14.26
C PHE A 63 -5.42 1.14 15.60
N THR A 64 -4.12 1.44 15.65
CA THR A 64 -3.43 1.82 16.90
C THR A 64 -3.95 3.16 17.45
N ARG A 65 -4.34 4.12 16.61
CA ARG A 65 -5.00 5.35 17.08
C ARG A 65 -6.31 5.05 17.83
N ILE A 66 -7.08 4.09 17.34
CA ILE A 66 -8.41 3.75 17.89
C ILE A 66 -8.29 2.82 19.12
N PHE A 67 -7.43 1.81 19.04
CA PHE A 67 -7.37 0.70 19.99
C PHE A 67 -6.10 0.67 20.85
N GLY A 68 -5.17 1.62 20.66
CA GLY A 68 -3.94 1.72 21.44
C GLY A 68 -2.82 0.81 20.97
N GLY A 69 -1.75 0.74 21.78
CA GLY A 69 -0.50 0.02 21.45
C GLY A 69 0.64 0.93 20.96
N SER A 70 0.53 2.23 21.23
CA SER A 70 1.53 3.28 20.99
C SER A 70 1.37 4.31 22.12
N GLU A 71 2.19 5.37 22.10
CA GLU A 71 2.17 6.47 23.07
C GLU A 71 0.90 7.35 23.03
N ASN A 72 -0.07 7.05 22.17
CA ASN A 72 -1.31 7.84 22.03
C ASN A 72 -2.32 7.53 23.14
N ILE A 73 -3.31 8.41 23.32
CA ILE A 73 -4.50 8.13 24.14
C ILE A 73 -5.55 7.52 23.20
N PRO A 74 -5.86 6.21 23.27
CA PRO A 74 -6.80 5.59 22.33
C PRO A 74 -8.26 5.74 22.75
N LEU A 75 -9.20 5.47 21.83
CA LEU A 75 -10.63 5.38 22.15
C LEU A 75 -10.91 4.22 23.12
N PHE A 76 -10.28 3.09 22.82
CA PHE A 76 -10.37 1.86 23.60
C PHE A 76 -8.96 1.37 23.87
N ASN A 77 -8.62 1.06 25.11
CA ASN A 77 -7.28 0.55 25.44
C ASN A 77 -7.20 -0.97 25.22
N LEU A 78 -7.23 -1.39 23.94
CA LEU A 78 -7.28 -2.78 23.50
C LEU A 78 -6.21 -3.08 22.42
N PRO A 79 -4.90 -2.99 22.73
CA PRO A 79 -3.82 -3.10 21.74
C PRO A 79 -3.81 -4.44 20.97
N ALA A 80 -4.27 -5.52 21.61
CA ALA A 80 -4.41 -6.82 20.95
C ALA A 80 -5.44 -6.79 19.81
N VAL A 81 -6.51 -6.00 19.95
CA VAL A 81 -7.52 -5.79 18.90
C VAL A 81 -6.90 -5.04 17.73
N ALA A 82 -6.11 -3.99 17.98
CA ALA A 82 -5.39 -3.24 16.95
C ALA A 82 -4.53 -4.16 16.08
N GLN A 83 -3.71 -5.00 16.72
CA GLN A 83 -2.82 -5.94 16.04
C GLN A 83 -3.61 -7.01 15.27
N THR A 84 -4.67 -7.54 15.87
CA THR A 84 -5.51 -8.57 15.24
C THR A 84 -6.21 -8.04 13.99
N LEU A 85 -6.84 -6.87 14.08
CA LEU A 85 -7.46 -6.21 12.93
C LEU A 85 -6.45 -5.87 11.84
N THR A 86 -5.26 -5.38 12.21
CA THR A 86 -4.16 -5.13 11.27
C THR A 86 -3.80 -6.39 10.48
N ARG A 87 -3.61 -7.53 11.16
CA ARG A 87 -3.26 -8.81 10.53
C ARG A 87 -4.39 -9.31 9.63
N ILE A 88 -5.64 -9.25 10.09
CA ILE A 88 -6.81 -9.66 9.32
C ILE A 88 -6.95 -8.80 8.05
N CYS A 89 -6.95 -7.47 8.18
CA CYS A 89 -7.04 -6.56 7.03
C CYS A 89 -5.88 -6.72 6.06
N SER A 90 -4.65 -6.94 6.57
CA SER A 90 -3.48 -7.21 5.74
C SER A 90 -3.62 -8.53 4.98
N LEU A 91 -4.09 -9.59 5.63
CA LEU A 91 -4.35 -10.88 4.99
C LEU A 91 -5.43 -10.76 3.92
N LEU A 92 -6.57 -10.13 4.24
CA LEU A 92 -7.64 -9.89 3.28
C LEU A 92 -7.15 -9.09 2.07
N PHE A 93 -6.33 -8.07 2.29
CA PHE A 93 -5.73 -7.30 1.21
C PHE A 93 -4.76 -8.16 0.38
N ILE A 94 -3.93 -9.01 0.99
CA ILE A 94 -3.05 -9.95 0.27
C ILE A 94 -3.87 -10.91 -0.60
N LEU A 95 -4.97 -11.45 -0.08
CA LEU A 95 -5.85 -12.35 -0.84
C LEU A 95 -6.51 -11.61 -2.02
N TRP A 96 -6.96 -10.38 -1.81
CA TRP A 96 -7.54 -9.56 -2.86
C TRP A 96 -6.51 -9.16 -3.92
N PHE A 97 -5.31 -8.77 -3.48
CA PHE A 97 -4.15 -8.55 -4.34
C PHE A 97 -3.82 -9.79 -5.16
N ALA A 98 -3.83 -10.97 -4.53
CA ALA A 98 -3.54 -12.22 -5.20
C ALA A 98 -4.56 -12.50 -6.30
N TRP A 99 -5.85 -12.34 -6.02
CA TRP A 99 -6.92 -12.46 -7.01
C TRP A 99 -6.74 -11.50 -8.21
N LEU A 100 -6.34 -10.25 -7.94
CA LEU A 100 -6.13 -9.23 -8.97
C LEU A 100 -4.88 -9.51 -9.81
N ALA A 101 -3.77 -9.90 -9.18
CA ALA A 101 -2.49 -10.10 -9.85
C ALA A 101 -2.38 -11.45 -10.56
N TRP A 102 -3.20 -12.45 -10.18
CA TRP A 102 -3.14 -13.81 -10.73
C TRP A 102 -3.22 -13.80 -12.27
N PRO A 103 -2.33 -14.52 -12.98
CA PRO A 103 -2.38 -14.62 -14.43
C PRO A 103 -3.68 -15.28 -14.91
N ARG A 104 -4.31 -14.71 -15.94
CA ARG A 104 -5.50 -15.28 -16.59
C ARG A 104 -5.24 -15.36 -18.09
N ALA A 105 -5.46 -16.53 -18.67
CA ALA A 105 -5.09 -16.83 -20.07
C ALA A 105 -5.75 -15.88 -21.09
N GLN A 106 -6.95 -15.38 -20.77
CA GLN A 106 -7.77 -14.60 -21.69
C GLN A 106 -7.62 -13.09 -21.51
N GLU A 107 -6.84 -12.54 -20.59
CA GLU A 107 -6.80 -11.08 -20.35
C GLU A 107 -5.57 -10.40 -20.97
N SER A 108 -5.70 -9.12 -21.36
CA SER A 108 -4.55 -8.29 -21.79
C SER A 108 -3.45 -8.35 -20.74
N SER A 109 -2.33 -8.96 -21.11
CA SER A 109 -1.25 -9.28 -20.18
C SER A 109 -0.61 -8.03 -19.58
N LEU A 110 -0.62 -6.90 -20.31
CA LEU A 110 -0.07 -5.62 -19.90
C LEU A 110 -1.00 -4.87 -18.94
N ASP A 111 -2.29 -4.71 -19.25
CA ASP A 111 -3.21 -3.96 -18.39
C ASP A 111 -3.36 -4.62 -17.01
N ARG A 112 -3.45 -5.97 -16.95
CA ARG A 112 -3.48 -6.69 -15.66
C ARG A 112 -2.14 -6.64 -14.94
N PHE A 113 -1.01 -6.61 -15.66
CA PHE A 113 0.30 -6.42 -15.04
C PHE A 113 0.40 -5.03 -14.40
N ASP A 114 0.03 -3.98 -15.13
CA ASP A 114 0.07 -2.59 -14.65
C ASP A 114 -0.84 -2.41 -13.42
N LEU A 115 -2.03 -3.04 -13.40
CA LEU A 115 -2.91 -3.04 -12.22
C LEU A 115 -2.30 -3.77 -11.03
N GLY A 116 -1.75 -4.97 -11.23
CA GLY A 116 -1.12 -5.72 -10.15
C GLY A 116 0.12 -5.01 -9.59
N PHE A 117 0.91 -4.38 -10.45
CA PHE A 117 2.04 -3.53 -10.03
C PHE A 117 1.56 -2.30 -9.27
N SER A 118 0.53 -1.62 -9.75
CA SER A 118 -0.09 -0.48 -9.08
C SER A 118 -0.64 -0.85 -7.69
N MET A 119 -1.29 -2.01 -7.58
CA MET A 119 -1.81 -2.53 -6.30
C MET A 119 -0.68 -2.93 -5.33
N THR A 120 0.49 -3.28 -5.85
CA THR A 120 1.68 -3.54 -5.04
C THR A 120 2.14 -2.27 -4.31
N ILE A 121 2.08 -1.11 -4.98
CA ILE A 121 2.46 0.20 -4.43
C ILE A 121 1.48 0.63 -3.33
N THR A 122 0.17 0.48 -3.54
CA THR A 122 -0.80 0.82 -2.48
C THR A 122 -0.71 -0.17 -1.32
N GLY A 123 -0.56 -1.46 -1.63
CA GLY A 123 -0.46 -2.53 -0.65
C GLY A 123 0.78 -2.45 0.24
N MET A 124 1.94 -2.07 -0.29
CA MET A 124 3.14 -1.91 0.55
C MET A 124 2.96 -0.79 1.58
N LEU A 125 2.21 0.27 1.26
CA LEU A 125 1.94 1.38 2.19
C LEU A 125 0.87 1.03 3.23
N LEU A 126 -0.18 0.29 2.82
CA LEU A 126 -1.23 -0.14 3.73
C LEU A 126 -0.76 -1.21 4.73
N ILE A 127 0.08 -2.14 4.29
CA ILE A 127 0.47 -3.32 5.08
C ILE A 127 1.79 -3.11 5.82
N SER A 128 2.67 -2.23 5.34
CA SER A 128 3.86 -1.83 6.10
C SER A 128 3.43 -1.27 7.46
N PRO A 129 4.15 -1.56 8.56
CA PRO A 129 3.86 -0.92 9.85
C PRO A 129 3.98 0.61 9.77
N LEU A 130 4.79 1.13 8.85
CA LEU A 130 5.09 2.55 8.66
C LEU A 130 4.79 2.98 7.22
N GLY A 131 3.53 3.28 6.92
CA GLY A 131 3.07 3.78 5.61
C GLY A 131 3.10 5.30 5.52
N TRP A 132 4.30 5.92 5.54
CA TRP A 132 4.43 7.37 5.69
C TRP A 132 4.12 8.16 4.42
N MET A 133 3.59 9.38 4.60
CA MET A 133 3.16 10.26 3.50
C MET A 133 4.27 10.62 2.51
N TYR A 134 5.54 10.68 2.92
CA TYR A 134 6.63 11.00 2.00
C TYR A 134 6.91 9.89 0.98
N TYR A 135 6.30 8.71 1.13
CA TYR A 135 6.28 7.67 0.11
C TYR A 135 5.19 7.90 -0.96
N PHE A 136 4.24 8.81 -0.73
CA PHE A 136 3.08 9.01 -1.59
C PHE A 136 3.36 9.56 -2.98
N PRO A 137 4.51 10.20 -3.29
CA PRO A 137 4.87 10.47 -4.69
C PRO A 137 4.84 9.21 -5.58
N THR A 138 5.08 8.02 -5.01
CA THR A 138 4.97 6.75 -5.74
C THR A 138 3.54 6.42 -6.18
N LEU A 139 2.51 7.03 -5.56
CA LEU A 139 1.10 6.90 -5.94
C LEU A 139 0.78 7.56 -7.30
N LEU A 140 1.71 8.33 -7.87
CA LEU A 140 1.58 8.83 -9.24
C LEU A 140 1.44 7.67 -10.24
N ILE A 141 2.14 6.56 -10.02
CA ILE A 141 2.08 5.36 -10.88
C ILE A 141 0.66 4.77 -10.89
N PRO A 142 0.05 4.37 -9.75
CA PRO A 142 -1.31 3.86 -9.74
C PRO A 142 -2.33 4.90 -10.24
N ALA A 143 -2.12 6.20 -9.99
CA ALA A 143 -3.01 7.25 -10.50
C ALA A 143 -3.01 7.31 -12.03
N VAL A 144 -1.84 7.31 -12.67
CA VAL A 144 -1.69 7.33 -14.14
C VAL A 144 -2.25 6.07 -14.77
N VAL A 145 -1.96 4.89 -14.20
CA VAL A 145 -2.50 3.61 -14.67
C VAL A 145 -4.02 3.61 -14.60
N ALA A 146 -4.60 3.97 -13.44
CA ALA A 146 -6.05 4.05 -13.27
C ALA A 146 -6.66 5.05 -14.25
N TRP A 147 -6.07 6.24 -14.41
CA TRP A 147 -6.56 7.27 -15.33
C TRP A 147 -6.59 6.79 -16.79
N ARG A 148 -5.54 6.09 -17.24
CA ARG A 148 -5.46 5.52 -18.60
C ARG A 148 -6.58 4.51 -18.84
N MET A 149 -6.80 3.61 -17.88
CA MET A 149 -7.77 2.51 -18.01
C MET A 149 -9.21 3.01 -17.97
N VAL A 150 -9.51 4.01 -17.15
CA VAL A 150 -10.84 4.61 -17.01
C VAL A 150 -11.35 5.22 -18.32
N ARG A 151 -10.47 5.62 -19.24
CA ARG A 151 -10.87 6.18 -20.56
C ARG A 151 -11.75 5.24 -21.37
N ARG A 152 -11.67 3.93 -21.13
CA ARG A 152 -12.42 2.89 -21.87
C ARG A 152 -13.76 2.52 -21.21
N LEU A 153 -14.12 3.16 -20.08
CA LEU A 153 -15.33 2.85 -19.32
C LEU A 153 -16.45 3.87 -19.57
N GLU A 154 -17.70 3.42 -19.51
CA GLU A 154 -18.88 4.29 -19.56
C GLU A 154 -18.93 5.20 -18.31
N ALA A 155 -18.68 4.64 -17.13
CA ALA A 155 -18.66 5.36 -15.84
C ALA A 155 -17.39 6.21 -15.62
N ARG A 156 -16.74 6.70 -16.68
CA ARG A 156 -15.43 7.38 -16.61
C ARG A 156 -15.40 8.58 -15.69
N ILE A 157 -16.47 9.37 -15.64
CA ILE A 157 -16.53 10.60 -14.84
C ILE A 157 -16.44 10.26 -13.34
N ARG A 158 -17.21 9.24 -12.91
CA ARG A 158 -17.21 8.76 -11.53
C ARG A 158 -15.81 8.33 -11.10
N TYR A 159 -15.15 7.47 -11.88
CA TYR A 159 -13.81 7.01 -11.55
C TYR A 159 -12.77 8.14 -11.56
N ARG A 160 -12.84 9.08 -12.50
CA ARG A 160 -11.95 10.25 -12.50
C ARG A 160 -12.13 11.10 -11.25
N ALA A 161 -13.37 11.35 -10.83
CA ALA A 161 -13.65 12.07 -9.59
C ALA A 161 -13.07 11.33 -8.38
N MET A 162 -13.19 10.00 -8.33
CA MET A 162 -12.59 9.19 -7.25
C MET A 162 -11.06 9.23 -7.27
N ILE A 163 -10.41 9.20 -8.44
CA ILE A 163 -8.95 9.34 -8.56
C ILE A 163 -8.50 10.72 -8.07
N ILE A 164 -9.20 11.78 -8.50
CA ILE A 164 -8.90 13.15 -8.06
C ILE A 164 -9.08 13.27 -6.54
N LEU A 165 -10.16 12.73 -5.98
CA LEU A 165 -10.39 12.72 -4.55
C LEU A 165 -9.28 11.96 -3.79
N ALA A 166 -8.90 10.76 -4.27
CA ALA A 166 -7.82 9.98 -3.67
C ALA A 166 -6.50 10.76 -3.70
N TRP A 167 -6.22 11.46 -4.80
CA TRP A 167 -5.02 12.28 -4.97
C TRP A 167 -5.02 13.50 -4.05
N LEU A 168 -6.15 14.21 -3.95
CA LEU A 168 -6.28 15.35 -3.04
C LEU A 168 -6.08 14.90 -1.59
N LEU A 169 -6.73 13.81 -1.18
CA LEU A 169 -6.54 13.22 0.15
C LEU A 169 -5.09 12.80 0.40
N SER A 170 -4.38 12.28 -0.61
CA SER A 170 -2.97 11.89 -0.49
C SER A 170 -2.00 13.07 -0.46
N THR A 171 -2.45 14.27 -0.82
CA THR A 171 -1.59 15.46 -0.95
C THR A 171 -1.93 16.57 0.03
N ILE A 172 -2.88 16.36 0.94
CA ILE A 172 -3.23 17.36 1.95
C ILE A 172 -1.97 17.67 2.77
N PRO A 173 -1.49 18.92 2.78
CA PRO A 173 -0.31 19.28 3.55
C PRO A 173 -0.70 19.32 5.02
N HIS A 174 0.02 18.57 5.85
CA HIS A 174 -0.09 18.74 7.30
C HIS A 174 1.20 18.40 8.03
N SER A 175 1.42 19.12 9.11
CA SER A 175 2.53 18.87 10.02
C SER A 175 2.40 17.49 10.68
N LEU A 176 3.55 16.92 11.03
CA LEU A 176 3.59 15.72 11.85
C LEU A 176 2.96 16.02 13.20
N ILE A 177 1.91 15.27 13.55
CA ILE A 177 1.36 15.22 14.90
C ILE A 177 1.96 13.95 15.53
N PRO A 178 2.85 14.08 16.52
CA PRO A 178 3.46 12.95 17.21
C PRO A 178 2.42 12.04 17.86
N ALA A 179 2.77 10.77 18.05
CA ALA A 179 1.88 9.80 18.68
C ALA A 179 1.33 10.23 20.05
N PRO A 180 2.10 10.85 20.97
CA PRO A 180 1.58 11.34 22.25
C PRO A 180 0.47 12.39 22.14
N GLN A 181 0.40 13.12 21.03
CA GLN A 181 -0.60 14.19 20.79
C GLN A 181 -1.84 13.67 20.05
N MET A 182 -1.93 12.36 19.82
CA MET A 182 -3.08 11.73 19.15
C MET A 182 -4.15 11.32 20.16
N ASP A 183 -4.90 12.29 20.66
CA ASP A 183 -5.80 12.11 21.81
C ASP A 183 -7.30 12.28 21.54
N SER A 184 -7.68 12.63 20.30
CA SER A 184 -9.09 12.91 19.97
C SER A 184 -9.61 12.14 18.74
N PRO A 185 -10.87 11.65 18.77
CA PRO A 185 -11.49 10.97 17.64
C PRO A 185 -11.52 11.80 16.35
N GLN A 186 -11.71 13.12 16.47
CA GLN A 186 -11.72 14.02 15.33
C GLN A 186 -10.36 14.01 14.60
N LEU A 187 -9.25 13.98 15.34
CA LEU A 187 -7.93 13.87 14.75
C LEU A 187 -7.72 12.51 14.07
N TRP A 188 -8.14 11.42 14.69
CA TRP A 188 -7.92 10.07 14.15
C TRP A 188 -8.71 9.83 12.87
N PHE A 189 -10.01 10.16 12.88
CA PHE A 189 -10.93 9.81 11.81
C PHE A 189 -10.95 10.81 10.66
N PHE A 190 -10.48 12.04 10.85
CA PHE A 190 -10.46 13.04 9.77
C PHE A 190 -9.03 13.36 9.37
N TRP A 191 -8.29 14.05 10.24
CA TRP A 191 -6.98 14.60 9.87
C TRP A 191 -5.93 13.52 9.61
N ALA A 192 -5.65 12.66 10.60
CA ALA A 192 -4.70 11.57 10.48
C ALA A 192 -5.23 10.41 9.62
N GLY A 193 -6.54 10.35 9.41
CA GLY A 193 -7.21 9.33 8.60
C GLY A 193 -7.12 9.59 7.09
N ALA A 194 -6.93 10.83 6.66
CA ALA A 194 -6.97 11.24 5.24
C ALA A 194 -6.07 10.38 4.34
N TYR A 195 -4.82 10.16 4.76
CA TYR A 195 -3.86 9.35 4.02
C TYR A 195 -4.24 7.86 3.96
N PHE A 196 -4.78 7.32 5.05
CA PHE A 196 -5.29 5.95 5.07
C PHE A 196 -6.46 5.79 4.09
N TYR A 197 -7.41 6.73 4.08
CA TYR A 197 -8.53 6.71 3.15
C TYR A 197 -8.10 6.89 1.70
N ALA A 198 -7.09 7.71 1.42
CA ALA A 198 -6.51 7.82 0.09
C ALA A 198 -6.01 6.46 -0.43
N LEU A 199 -5.26 5.72 0.40
CA LEU A 199 -4.76 4.40 0.03
C LEU A 199 -5.86 3.36 -0.16
N LEU A 200 -6.90 3.37 0.71
CA LEU A 200 -8.08 2.51 0.53
C LEU A 200 -8.81 2.84 -0.78
N LEU A 201 -8.99 4.13 -1.09
CA LEU A 201 -9.67 4.58 -2.29
C LEU A 201 -8.89 4.23 -3.56
N PHE A 202 -7.56 4.44 -3.57
CA PHE A 202 -6.71 3.96 -4.67
C PHE A 202 -6.81 2.45 -4.86
N SER A 203 -6.73 1.68 -3.78
CA SER A 203 -6.83 0.22 -3.84
C SER A 203 -8.18 -0.24 -4.37
N PHE A 204 -9.27 0.41 -3.93
CA PHE A 204 -10.62 0.17 -4.44
C PHE A 204 -10.76 0.46 -5.93
N ILE A 205 -10.25 1.61 -6.39
CA ILE A 205 -10.26 1.97 -7.81
C ILE A 205 -9.50 0.90 -8.62
N LEU A 206 -8.30 0.52 -8.21
CA LEU A 206 -7.49 -0.48 -8.93
C LEU A 206 -8.17 -1.86 -8.99
N GLY A 207 -8.70 -2.33 -7.87
CA GLY A 207 -9.35 -3.64 -7.81
C GLY A 207 -10.69 -3.69 -8.56
N SER A 208 -11.43 -2.58 -8.60
CA SER A 208 -12.65 -2.47 -9.42
C SER A 208 -12.34 -2.41 -10.92
N LEU A 209 -11.29 -1.67 -11.32
CA LEU A 209 -10.79 -1.67 -12.70
C LEU A 209 -10.35 -3.07 -13.16
N GLY A 210 -9.82 -3.89 -12.25
CA GLY A 210 -9.48 -5.28 -12.51
C GLY A 210 -10.65 -6.17 -12.99
N ARG A 211 -11.89 -5.79 -12.67
CA ARG A 211 -13.10 -6.49 -13.17
C ARG A 211 -13.44 -6.11 -14.62
N HIS A 212 -12.96 -4.96 -15.08
CA HIS A 212 -13.25 -4.43 -16.41
C HIS A 212 -12.13 -4.68 -17.42
N VAL A 213 -11.06 -5.38 -17.03
CA VAL A 213 -10.02 -5.82 -17.97
C VAL A 213 -10.67 -6.79 -18.95
N LYS A 214 -10.84 -6.34 -20.20
CA LYS A 214 -11.45 -7.14 -21.26
C LYS A 214 -10.63 -8.41 -21.49
N LYS A 215 -11.36 -9.50 -21.78
CA LYS A 215 -10.74 -10.66 -22.37
C LYS A 215 -10.23 -10.26 -23.77
N ALA A 216 -8.98 -10.57 -24.09
CA ALA A 216 -8.48 -10.52 -25.45
C ALA A 216 -9.38 -11.43 -26.32
N PRO A 217 -9.82 -10.98 -27.51
CA PRO A 217 -10.55 -11.84 -28.44
C PRO A 217 -9.69 -13.08 -28.76
N TYR A 218 -10.34 -14.24 -28.92
CA TYR A 218 -9.62 -15.45 -29.33
C TYR A 218 -9.01 -15.22 -30.72
N PRO A 219 -7.79 -15.72 -31.00
CA PRO A 219 -7.30 -15.83 -32.36
C PRO A 219 -8.21 -16.83 -33.09
N GLY A 220 -9.28 -16.32 -33.71
CA GLY A 220 -10.39 -17.10 -34.27
C GLY A 220 -11.69 -16.30 -34.43
N ASP A 221 -11.90 -15.22 -33.66
CA ASP A 221 -13.12 -14.39 -33.71
C ASP A 221 -13.09 -13.30 -34.80
N THR A 222 -12.10 -13.33 -35.70
CA THR A 222 -12.03 -12.50 -36.90
C THR A 222 -12.08 -13.39 -38.13
N ALA A 223 -13.24 -14.00 -38.39
CA ALA A 223 -13.55 -14.70 -39.62
C ALA A 223 -14.96 -14.28 -40.07
#